data_AF-A0A927MIL5-F1
#
_entry.id   AF-A0A927MIL5-F1
#
_cell.length_a   1.000
_cell.length_b   1.000
_cell.length_c   1.000
_cell.angle_alpha   90.00
_cell.angle_beta   90.00
_cell.angle_gamma   90.00
#
_symmetry.space_group_name_H-M   'P 1'
#
loop_
_entity.id
_entity.type
_entity.pdbx_description
1 polymer ?
#
loop_
_entity_poly.entity_id
_entity_poly.type
_entity_poly.pdbx_seq_one_letter_code
_entity_poly.pdbx_strand_id
1 'polypeptide(L)'
;MNTAQEIAKHYRFSRKLRRFSNHRNNNNLHASIMTRGDIERYYKFTNTVDEQLSKNYDLVEEDMDRFKDAIADYEVCVNKVIQMMDNIIVGEEWKYSFEELTNLIDRLLHLYDKFDKVNHRKLCQD
;
A
#
# COMPACT_ATOMS: atom_id res chain seq x y z
N MET A 1 -4.51 -26.10 1.76
CA MET A 1 -4.98 -24.82 2.33
C MET A 1 -3.76 -23.94 2.46
N ASN A 2 -3.66 -22.88 1.65
CA ASN A 2 -2.57 -21.93 1.80
C ASN A 2 -2.87 -21.08 3.05
N THR A 3 -1.95 -21.05 3.99
CA THR A 3 -2.08 -20.26 5.22
C THR A 3 -1.62 -18.82 4.96
N ALA A 4 -2.09 -17.87 5.76
CA ALA A 4 -1.67 -16.47 5.66
C ALA A 4 -0.13 -16.31 5.77
N GLN A 5 0.51 -17.20 6.54
CA GLN A 5 1.96 -17.26 6.70
C GLN A 5 2.69 -17.65 5.39
N GLU A 6 2.11 -18.53 4.57
CA GLU A 6 2.72 -18.92 3.28
C GLU A 6 2.67 -17.78 2.27
N ILE A 7 1.55 -17.04 2.22
CA ILE A 7 1.46 -15.80 1.43
C ILE A 7 2.48 -14.77 1.93
N ALA A 8 2.54 -14.56 3.25
CA ALA A 8 3.49 -13.62 3.83
C ALA A 8 4.93 -13.95 3.41
N LYS A 9 5.32 -15.24 3.47
CA LYS A 9 6.65 -15.69 2.99
C LYS A 9 6.88 -15.43 1.51
N HIS A 10 5.88 -15.70 0.66
CA HIS A 10 5.98 -15.43 -0.78
C HIS A 10 6.21 -13.94 -1.06
N TYR A 11 5.50 -13.07 -0.36
CA TYR A 11 5.52 -11.63 -0.62
C TYR A 11 6.59 -10.85 0.16
N ARG A 12 7.20 -11.45 1.20
CA ARG A 12 8.22 -10.83 2.07
C ARG A 12 9.34 -10.12 1.31
N PHE A 13 9.82 -10.73 0.23
CA PHE A 13 10.90 -10.18 -0.61
C PHE A 13 10.42 -9.71 -1.98
N SER A 14 9.10 -9.66 -2.18
CA SER A 14 8.53 -9.26 -3.45
C SER A 14 8.78 -7.77 -3.68
N ARG A 15 9.55 -7.46 -4.73
CA ARG A 15 9.70 -6.09 -5.23
C ARG A 15 8.39 -5.53 -5.76
N LYS A 16 7.42 -6.39 -6.11
CA LYS A 16 6.11 -5.96 -6.61
C LYS A 16 5.32 -5.15 -5.58
N LEU A 17 5.56 -5.35 -4.28
CA LEU A 17 4.86 -4.60 -3.21
C LEU A 17 5.68 -3.42 -2.65
N ARG A 18 6.74 -3.03 -3.37
CA ARG A 18 7.65 -1.93 -2.99
C ARG A 18 7.95 -1.05 -4.20
N ARG A 19 6.91 -0.68 -4.94
CA ARG A 19 7.04 0.12 -6.16
C ARG A 19 7.50 1.54 -5.83
N PHE A 20 6.93 2.16 -4.80
CA PHE A 20 7.19 3.56 -4.45
C PHE A 20 7.93 3.73 -3.11
N SER A 21 7.81 2.78 -2.20
CA SER A 21 8.45 2.82 -0.87
C SER A 21 9.93 2.46 -0.87
N ASN A 22 10.48 1.85 -1.93
CA ASN A 22 11.88 1.41 -1.99
C ASN A 22 12.91 2.55 -1.78
N HIS A 23 12.56 3.78 -2.14
CA HIS A 23 13.43 4.95 -2.00
C HIS A 23 13.21 5.72 -0.69
N ARG A 24 12.19 5.33 0.10
CA ARG A 24 11.82 5.99 1.35
C ARG A 24 12.28 5.15 2.53
N ASN A 25 13.26 5.65 3.25
CA ASN A 25 13.70 5.07 4.52
C ASN A 25 12.74 5.46 5.66
N ASN A 26 11.47 5.06 5.54
CA ASN A 26 10.40 5.54 6.42
C ASN A 26 10.25 4.66 7.67
N ASN A 27 11.36 4.43 8.38
CA ASN A 27 11.41 3.60 9.58
C ASN A 27 10.47 4.12 10.69
N ASN A 28 10.25 5.43 10.73
CA ASN A 28 9.32 6.07 11.68
C ASN A 28 7.86 5.70 11.40
N LEU A 29 7.45 5.74 10.12
CA LEU A 29 6.12 5.30 9.71
C LEU A 29 5.92 3.81 10.01
N HIS A 30 6.91 3.00 9.66
CA HIS A 30 6.87 1.57 9.96
C HIS A 30 6.71 1.33 11.47
N ALA A 31 7.41 2.06 12.34
CA ALA A 31 7.26 1.93 13.78
C ALA A 31 5.86 2.34 14.29
N SER A 32 5.24 3.38 13.71
CA SER A 32 3.98 3.96 14.22
C SER A 32 2.72 3.15 13.92
N ILE A 33 2.74 2.25 12.94
CA ILE A 33 1.55 1.46 12.55
C ILE A 33 1.32 0.34 13.58
N MET A 34 0.35 0.46 14.48
CA MET A 34 0.20 -0.48 15.60
C MET A 34 -1.06 -1.34 15.50
N THR A 35 -2.03 -0.90 14.72
CA THR A 35 -3.37 -1.49 14.67
C THR A 35 -3.86 -1.67 13.24
N ARG A 36 -4.89 -2.51 13.09
CA ARG A 36 -5.65 -2.64 11.84
C ARG A 36 -6.26 -1.30 11.38
N GLY A 37 -6.68 -0.47 12.35
CA GLY A 37 -7.25 0.86 12.10
C GLY A 37 -6.26 1.83 11.45
N ASP A 38 -4.98 1.73 11.81
CA ASP A 38 -3.93 2.56 11.19
C ASP A 38 -3.80 2.24 9.70
N ILE A 39 -3.77 0.95 9.35
CA ILE A 39 -3.65 0.49 7.96
C ILE A 39 -4.83 0.98 7.11
N GLU A 40 -6.05 0.86 7.64
CA GLU A 40 -7.26 1.32 6.96
C GLU A 40 -7.28 2.85 6.80
N ARG A 41 -6.70 3.61 7.74
CA ARG A 41 -6.55 5.06 7.61
C ARG A 41 -5.67 5.44 6.41
N TYR A 42 -4.53 4.78 6.23
CA TYR A 42 -3.66 5.02 5.07
C TYR A 42 -4.33 4.61 3.76
N TYR A 43 -5.07 3.50 3.75
CA TYR A 43 -5.85 3.08 2.59
C TYR A 43 -6.92 4.12 2.21
N LYS A 44 -7.71 4.59 3.18
CA LYS A 44 -8.73 5.62 2.97
C LYS A 44 -8.14 6.92 2.45
N PHE A 45 -7.04 7.38 3.06
CA PHE A 45 -6.35 8.57 2.60
C PHE A 45 -5.90 8.43 1.13
N THR A 46 -5.32 7.28 0.77
CA THR A 46 -4.88 7.01 -0.60
C THR A 46 -6.05 7.02 -1.59
N ASN A 47 -7.19 6.43 -1.23
CA ASN A 47 -8.40 6.50 -2.06
C ASN A 47 -8.94 7.94 -2.18
N THR A 48 -8.89 8.75 -1.12
CA THR A 48 -9.27 10.16 -1.22
C THR A 48 -8.38 10.92 -2.20
N VAL A 49 -7.08 10.63 -2.24
CA VAL A 49 -6.16 11.22 -3.23
C VAL A 49 -6.54 10.76 -4.64
N ASP A 50 -6.76 9.46 -4.86
CA ASP A 50 -7.23 8.91 -6.15
C ASP A 50 -8.54 9.56 -6.64
N GLU A 51 -9.53 9.72 -5.76
CA GLU A 51 -10.81 10.38 -6.07
C GLU A 51 -10.62 11.85 -6.45
N GLN A 52 -9.69 12.56 -5.81
CA GLN A 52 -9.37 13.95 -6.16
C GLN A 52 -8.74 14.02 -7.56
N LEU A 53 -7.81 13.11 -7.84
CA LEU A 53 -7.10 13.04 -9.12
C LEU A 53 -7.99 12.56 -10.25
N SER A 54 -8.98 11.73 -10.00
CA SER A 54 -9.91 11.23 -11.02
C SER A 54 -10.82 12.32 -11.61
N LYS A 55 -10.88 13.51 -11.00
CA LYS A 55 -11.65 14.64 -11.52
C LYS A 55 -11.07 15.18 -12.83
N ASN A 56 -11.89 15.92 -13.59
CA ASN A 56 -11.53 16.47 -14.91
C ASN A 56 -10.68 17.75 -14.84
N TYR A 57 -9.79 17.84 -13.86
CA TYR A 57 -8.84 18.94 -13.78
C TYR A 57 -7.51 18.55 -14.43
N ASP A 58 -6.77 19.55 -14.89
CA ASP A 58 -5.40 19.33 -15.37
C ASP A 58 -4.54 18.84 -14.22
N LEU A 59 -3.78 17.78 -14.48
CA LEU A 59 -2.88 17.19 -13.49
C LEU A 59 -1.56 17.96 -13.51
N VAL A 60 -1.04 18.28 -12.33
CA VAL A 60 0.33 18.80 -12.18
C VAL A 60 1.27 17.73 -11.64
N GLU A 61 2.58 18.02 -11.60
CA GLU A 61 3.56 17.05 -11.10
C GLU A 61 3.37 16.79 -9.60
N GLU A 62 3.02 17.82 -8.82
CA GLU A 62 2.77 17.70 -7.38
C GLU A 62 1.59 16.77 -7.07
N ASP A 63 0.59 16.70 -7.94
CA ASP A 63 -0.55 15.78 -7.83
C ASP A 63 -0.09 14.32 -7.96
N MET A 64 0.81 14.06 -8.91
CA MET A 64 1.38 12.75 -9.14
C MET A 64 2.27 12.32 -7.98
N ASP A 65 3.10 13.22 -7.47
CA ASP A 65 3.97 12.95 -6.32
C ASP A 65 3.15 12.70 -5.06
N ARG A 66 2.09 13.48 -4.82
CA ARG A 66 1.16 13.24 -3.72
C ARG A 66 0.51 11.86 -3.80
N PHE A 67 0.19 11.37 -4.99
CA PHE A 67 -0.36 10.02 -5.14
C PHE A 67 0.68 8.93 -4.89
N LYS A 68 1.88 9.08 -5.48
CA LYS A 68 3.01 8.15 -5.23
C LYS A 68 3.27 8.03 -3.73
N ASP A 69 3.25 9.15 -3.03
CA ASP A 69 3.50 9.23 -1.60
C ASP A 69 2.44 8.52 -0.77
N ALA A 70 1.17 8.75 -1.08
CA ALA A 70 0.07 8.06 -0.42
C ALA A 70 0.14 6.53 -0.63
N ILE A 71 0.44 6.09 -1.86
CA ILE A 71 0.63 4.66 -2.15
C ILE A 71 1.85 4.12 -1.41
N ALA A 72 2.97 4.84 -1.39
CA ALA A 72 4.18 4.44 -0.68
C ALA A 72 3.93 4.24 0.83
N ASP A 73 3.14 5.09 1.46
CA ASP A 73 2.79 4.94 2.87
C ASP A 73 1.91 3.70 3.11
N TYR A 74 0.96 3.42 2.21
CA TYR A 74 0.16 2.19 2.27
C TYR A 74 1.00 0.93 1.99
N GLU A 75 1.99 0.99 1.09
CA GLU A 75 2.97 -0.09 0.89
C GLU A 75 3.71 -0.44 2.19
N VAL A 76 4.16 0.57 2.93
CA VAL A 76 4.84 0.36 4.23
C VAL A 76 3.90 -0.35 5.21
N CYS A 77 2.61 0.00 5.21
CA CYS A 77 1.60 -0.67 6.01
C CYS A 77 1.45 -2.15 5.67
N VAL A 78 1.28 -2.48 4.39
CA VAL A 78 1.14 -3.87 3.92
C VAL A 78 2.41 -4.67 4.20
N ASN A 79 3.59 -4.09 3.98
CA ASN A 79 4.87 -4.74 4.28
C ASN A 79 5.03 -5.02 5.78
N LYS A 80 4.58 -4.11 6.66
CA LYS A 80 4.58 -4.38 8.10
C LYS A 80 3.71 -5.57 8.46
N VAL A 81 2.50 -5.65 7.90
CA VAL A 81 1.60 -6.80 8.13
C VAL A 81 2.27 -8.11 7.71
N ILE A 82 2.88 -8.13 6.53
CA ILE A 82 3.61 -9.29 6.02
C ILE A 82 4.75 -9.69 6.98
N GLN A 83 5.53 -8.73 7.47
CA GLN A 83 6.60 -9.00 8.45
C GLN A 83 6.05 -9.55 9.77
N MET A 84 4.96 -8.98 10.28
CA MET A 84 4.35 -9.43 11.53
C MET A 84 3.76 -10.84 11.42
N MET A 85 3.19 -11.19 10.26
CA MET A 85 2.65 -12.53 9.99
C MET A 85 3.74 -13.62 9.88
N ASP A 86 4.96 -13.25 9.50
CA ASP A 86 6.09 -14.18 9.43
C ASP A 86 6.71 -14.46 10.82
N ASN A 87 6.41 -13.63 11.83
CA ASN A 87 6.83 -13.87 13.20
C ASN A 87 5.92 -14.90 13.88
N ILE A 88 6.52 -15.83 14.65
CA ILE A 88 5.79 -16.92 15.31
C ILE A 88 4.99 -16.43 16.53
N ILE A 89 5.42 -15.31 17.13
CA ILE A 89 4.75 -14.69 18.27
C ILE A 89 4.13 -13.38 17.78
N VAL A 90 2.84 -13.40 17.48
CA VAL A 90 2.09 -12.22 17.05
C VAL A 90 0.94 -11.97 18.03
N GLY A 91 0.83 -10.72 18.50
CA GLY A 91 -0.32 -10.28 19.28
C GLY A 91 -1.62 -10.38 18.47
N GLU A 92 -2.77 -10.43 19.15
CA GLU A 92 -4.08 -10.65 18.49
C GLU A 92 -4.40 -9.60 17.42
N GLU A 93 -4.01 -8.35 17.63
CA GLU A 93 -4.18 -7.23 16.69
C GLU A 93 -3.59 -7.48 15.29
N TRP A 94 -2.59 -8.35 15.20
CA TRP A 94 -1.84 -8.65 13.98
C TRP A 94 -2.18 -10.01 13.38
N LYS A 95 -3.11 -10.76 13.98
CA LYS A 95 -3.56 -12.05 13.43
C LYS A 95 -4.45 -11.77 12.23
N TYR A 96 -3.86 -11.67 11.03
CA TYR A 96 -4.61 -11.58 9.78
C TYR A 96 -4.96 -12.98 9.26
N SER A 97 -6.20 -13.16 8.79
CA SER A 97 -6.59 -14.35 8.04
C SER A 97 -5.91 -14.35 6.66
N PHE A 98 -5.91 -15.50 5.98
CA PHE A 98 -5.43 -15.61 4.61
C PHE A 98 -6.15 -14.63 3.68
N GLU A 99 -7.47 -14.54 3.81
CA GLU A 99 -8.33 -13.66 3.01
C GLU A 99 -8.04 -12.19 3.30
N GLU A 100 -7.84 -11.82 4.57
CA GLU A 100 -7.56 -10.44 4.94
C GLU A 100 -6.21 -9.97 4.39
N LEU A 101 -5.16 -10.80 4.49
CA LEU A 101 -3.85 -10.47 3.92
C LEU A 101 -3.91 -10.39 2.39
N THR A 102 -4.62 -11.31 1.75
CA THR A 102 -4.81 -11.29 0.29
C THR A 102 -5.52 -10.00 -0.14
N ASN A 103 -6.58 -9.61 0.57
CA ASN A 103 -7.31 -8.37 0.29
C ASN A 103 -6.41 -7.12 0.43
N LEU A 104 -5.55 -7.06 1.45
CA LEU A 104 -4.60 -5.94 1.58
C LEU A 104 -3.65 -5.83 0.38
N ILE A 105 -3.14 -6.98 -0.09
CA ILE A 105 -2.26 -7.06 -1.26
C ILE A 105 -3.02 -6.65 -2.52
N ASP A 106 -4.23 -7.17 -2.73
CA ASP A 106 -5.05 -6.86 -3.90
C ASP A 106 -5.41 -5.37 -3.96
N ARG A 107 -5.75 -4.76 -2.82
CA ARG A 107 -5.95 -3.31 -2.72
C ARG A 107 -4.71 -2.53 -3.14
N LEU A 108 -3.52 -2.96 -2.72
CA LEU A 108 -2.27 -2.30 -3.07
C LEU A 108 -1.98 -2.43 -4.57
N LEU A 109 -2.16 -3.62 -5.15
CA LEU A 109 -1.99 -3.83 -6.59
C LEU A 109 -2.99 -2.99 -7.41
N HIS A 110 -4.23 -2.90 -6.94
CA HIS A 110 -5.24 -2.06 -7.58
C HIS A 110 -4.89 -0.56 -7.55
N LEU A 111 -4.25 -0.08 -6.48
CA LEU A 111 -3.74 1.29 -6.40
C LEU A 111 -2.63 1.56 -7.42
N TYR A 112 -1.79 0.57 -7.73
CA TYR A 112 -0.82 0.70 -8.82
C TYR A 112 -1.49 0.85 -10.18
N ASP A 113 -2.52 0.06 -10.47
CA ASP A 113 -3.26 0.17 -11.72
C ASP A 113 -3.94 1.55 -11.86
N LYS A 114 -4.47 2.08 -10.74
CA LYS A 114 -5.04 3.43 -10.69
C LYS A 114 -3.98 4.50 -10.96
N PHE A 115 -2.83 4.39 -10.31
CA PHE A 115 -1.71 5.30 -10.54
C PHE A 115 -1.28 5.32 -12.02
N ASP A 116 -1.15 4.15 -12.64
CA ASP A 116 -0.74 4.04 -14.04
C ASP A 116 -1.74 4.70 -14.99
N LYS A 117 -3.04 4.59 -14.71
CA LYS A 117 -4.08 5.30 -15.47
C LYS A 117 -3.98 6.81 -15.34
N VAL A 118 -3.81 7.32 -14.12
CA VAL A 118 -3.66 8.76 -13.87
C VAL A 118 -2.38 9.29 -14.52
N ASN A 119 -1.28 8.55 -14.41
CA ASN A 119 0.01 8.89 -15.02
C ASN A 119 -0.10 8.91 -16.56
N HIS A 120 -0.78 7.94 -17.16
CA HIS A 120 -1.04 7.95 -18.60
C HIS A 120 -1.84 9.18 -19.02
N ARG A 121 -2.86 9.57 -18.24
CA ARG A 121 -3.63 10.80 -18.52
C ARG A 121 -2.76 12.06 -18.46
N LYS A 122 -1.89 12.17 -17.45
CA LYS A 122 -0.93 13.29 -17.33
C LYS A 122 -0.02 13.38 -18.56
N LEU A 123 0.53 12.25 -19.00
CA LEU A 123 1.41 12.18 -20.17
C LEU A 123 0.70 12.58 -21.48
N CYS A 124 -0.62 12.45 -21.56
CA CYS A 124 -1.41 12.92 -22.71
C CYS A 124 -1.78 14.42 -22.62
N GLN A 125 -1.61 15.04 -21.44
CA GLN A 125 -1.82 16.48 -21.23
C GLN A 125 -0.55 17.30 -21.52
N ASP A 126 0.64 16.68 -21.38
CA ASP A 126 1.94 17.25 -21.75
C ASP A 126 2.20 17.21 -23.26
#